data_AF-A0A8S9I4J8-F1
#
_entry.id   AF-A0A8S9I4J8-F1
#
_cell.length_a   1.000
_cell.length_b   1.000
_cell.length_c   1.000
_cell.angle_alpha   90.00
_cell.angle_beta   90.00
_cell.angle_gamma   90.00
#
_symmetry.space_group_name_H-M   'P 1'
#
loop_
_entity.id
_entity.type
_entity.pdbx_description
1 polymer ?
#
loop_
_entity_poly.entity_id
_entity_poly.type
_entity_poly.pdbx_seq_one_letter_code
_entity_poly.pdbx_strand_id
1 'polypeptide(L)'
;MCINLKIPWQSHWINPPVQIPEDRFRFHTYEEFKANCDSKGDLYDYVGHMKLVNGQTMTDHIVLGEADIAEKRHLCVHVQTHDGQVMKLYLWDKAASDFCQKFKSYGSIPSVLLVTTVNPKHLGGTLALTSMSSSRVFMDADVQPSKDYLEWLVSNSEIANRVAAEVVTKPEAVTLEELFSYIKQETSKV
;
A
#
# COMPACT_ATOMS: atom_id res chain seq x y z
N MET A 1 -6.85 24.09 8.46
CA MET A 1 -6.24 25.38 8.06
C MET A 1 -4.86 25.06 7.50
N CYS A 2 -4.70 24.99 6.18
CA CYS A 2 -3.38 24.77 5.57
C CYS A 2 -2.67 26.13 5.45
N ILE A 3 -1.52 26.25 6.11
CA ILE A 3 -0.71 27.46 6.06
C ILE A 3 0.16 27.36 4.80
N ASN A 4 -0.08 28.20 3.80
CA ASN A 4 0.80 28.27 2.63
C ASN A 4 2.06 29.06 2.99
N LEU A 5 3.10 28.37 3.44
CA LEU A 5 4.41 28.99 3.67
C LEU A 5 5.16 29.08 2.32
N LYS A 6 5.39 30.30 1.82
CA LYS A 6 6.32 30.55 0.72
C LYS A 6 7.66 30.99 1.30
N ILE A 7 8.73 30.28 0.96
CA ILE A 7 10.08 30.55 1.47
C ILE A 7 10.84 31.38 0.42
N PRO A 8 11.23 32.63 0.73
CA PRO A 8 12.02 33.47 -0.18
C PRO A 8 13.42 32.90 -0.43
N TRP A 9 14.01 33.21 -1.58
CA TRP A 9 15.35 32.76 -1.98
C TRP A 9 16.49 33.16 -1.03
N GLN A 10 16.28 34.17 -0.18
CA GLN A 10 17.25 34.66 0.79
C GLN A 10 17.13 34.00 2.17
N SER A 11 16.31 32.95 2.30
CA SER A 11 16.05 32.29 3.58
C SER A 11 17.25 31.46 4.02
N HIS A 12 17.53 31.50 5.32
CA HIS A 12 18.59 30.71 5.95
C HIS A 12 17.96 29.62 6.82
N TRP A 13 18.42 28.37 6.66
CA TRP A 13 17.97 27.23 7.44
C TRP A 13 18.80 27.14 8.72
N ILE A 14 18.15 27.17 9.88
CA ILE A 14 18.79 27.05 11.19
C ILE A 14 18.25 25.81 11.87
N ASN A 15 19.14 24.98 12.43
CA ASN A 15 18.71 23.86 13.26
C ASN A 15 18.09 24.40 14.56
N PRO A 16 16.82 24.06 14.86
CA PRO A 16 16.18 24.56 16.07
C PRO A 16 16.90 24.02 17.31
N PRO A 17 17.03 24.83 18.38
CA PRO A 17 17.60 24.40 19.66
C PRO A 17 16.70 23.40 20.41
N VAL A 18 15.48 23.18 19.92
CA VAL A 18 14.48 22.27 20.48
C VAL A 18 14.23 21.13 19.49
N GLN A 19 14.14 19.91 20.00
CA GLN A 19 13.73 18.76 19.18
C GLN A 19 12.28 18.94 18.71
N ILE A 20 12.09 18.99 17.40
CA ILE A 20 10.76 18.95 16.81
C ILE A 20 10.19 17.55 17.09
N PRO A 21 8.94 17.42 17.57
CA PRO A 21 8.33 16.12 17.79
C PRO A 21 8.38 15.25 16.55
N GLU A 22 8.58 13.94 16.74
CA GLU A 22 8.52 12.95 15.67
C GLU A 22 7.18 12.99 14.92
N ASP A 23 7.20 12.47 13.70
CA ASP A 23 6.04 12.40 12.82
C ASP A 23 4.80 11.91 13.58
N ARG A 24 3.71 12.70 13.53
CA ARG A 24 2.42 12.30 14.10
C ARG A 24 1.64 11.56 13.04
N PHE A 25 1.57 10.25 13.18
CA PHE A 25 0.82 9.37 12.30
C PHE A 25 -0.65 9.30 12.73
N ARG A 26 -1.56 9.31 11.75
CA ARG A 26 -2.99 9.12 11.99
C ARG A 26 -3.49 7.92 11.19
N PHE A 27 -3.76 6.84 11.89
CA PHE A 27 -4.26 5.60 11.31
C PHE A 27 -5.78 5.55 11.31
N HIS A 28 -6.31 4.81 10.34
CA HIS A 28 -7.73 4.75 10.03
C HIS A 28 -8.18 3.31 9.77
N THR A 29 -9.46 3.05 10.01
CA THR A 29 -10.05 1.73 9.72
C THR A 29 -10.48 1.61 8.26
N TYR A 30 -10.74 0.39 7.80
CA TYR A 30 -11.28 0.14 6.46
C TYR A 30 -12.58 0.92 6.22
N GLU A 31 -13.46 0.99 7.21
CA GLU A 31 -14.75 1.67 7.16
C GLU A 31 -14.57 3.18 7.00
N GLU A 32 -13.57 3.77 7.66
CA GLU A 32 -13.23 5.18 7.49
C GLU A 32 -12.68 5.45 6.09
N PHE A 33 -11.82 4.57 5.55
CA PHE A 33 -11.36 4.68 4.17
C PHE A 33 -12.51 4.56 3.17
N LYS A 34 -13.43 3.62 3.41
CA LYS A 34 -14.61 3.39 2.57
C LYS A 34 -15.55 4.59 2.59
N ALA A 35 -15.82 5.15 3.76
CA ALA A 35 -16.69 6.31 3.93
C ALA A 35 -16.14 7.57 3.25
N ASN A 36 -14.81 7.70 3.20
CA ASN A 36 -14.13 8.87 2.62
C ASN A 36 -13.60 8.63 1.20
N CYS A 37 -13.90 7.48 0.59
CA CYS A 37 -13.46 7.14 -0.75
C CYS A 37 -13.97 8.16 -1.77
N ASP A 38 -13.10 8.54 -2.72
CA ASP A 38 -13.36 9.55 -3.76
C ASP A 38 -13.66 10.96 -3.27
N SER A 39 -13.72 11.18 -1.96
CA SER A 39 -13.82 12.52 -1.40
C SER A 39 -12.58 13.35 -1.79
N LYS A 40 -12.76 14.66 -1.89
CA LYS A 40 -11.66 15.63 -2.10
C LYS A 40 -11.06 16.10 -0.76
N GLY A 41 -11.24 15.29 0.29
CA GLY A 41 -10.97 15.63 1.68
C GLY A 41 -9.58 15.23 2.15
N ASP A 42 -9.52 14.78 3.40
CA ASP A 42 -8.29 14.48 4.13
C ASP A 42 -7.42 13.44 3.43
N LEU A 43 -6.11 13.55 3.66
CA LEU A 43 -5.13 12.50 3.35
C LEU A 43 -4.84 11.72 4.62
N TYR A 44 -4.54 10.44 4.44
CA TYR A 44 -4.50 9.48 5.54
C TYR A 44 -3.12 8.85 5.66
N ASP A 45 -2.80 8.31 6.83
CA ASP A 45 -1.66 7.41 6.99
C ASP A 45 -2.16 5.97 7.08
N TYR A 46 -1.40 5.06 6.49
CA TYR A 46 -1.80 3.67 6.34
C TYR A 46 -0.65 2.75 6.72
N VAL A 47 -0.93 1.74 7.53
CA VAL A 47 0.04 0.73 7.98
C VAL A 47 -0.57 -0.65 7.89
N GLY A 48 0.22 -1.63 7.47
CA GLY A 48 -0.20 -3.01 7.49
C GLY A 48 0.86 -4.01 7.05
N HIS A 49 0.48 -5.28 7.09
CA HIS A 49 1.30 -6.41 6.66
C HIS A 49 1.30 -6.52 5.14
N MET A 50 2.48 -6.42 4.53
CA MET A 50 2.67 -6.63 3.11
C MET A 50 2.39 -8.09 2.71
N LYS A 51 1.56 -8.28 1.70
CA LYS A 51 1.19 -9.61 1.19
C LYS A 51 1.78 -9.89 -0.16
N LEU A 52 1.58 -8.96 -1.07
CA LEU A 52 1.94 -9.10 -2.48
C LEU A 52 2.52 -7.78 -2.97
N VAL A 53 3.49 -7.87 -3.86
CA VAL A 53 3.98 -6.73 -4.63
C VAL A 53 3.78 -7.04 -6.10
N ASN A 54 3.09 -6.16 -6.82
CA ASN A 54 2.62 -6.35 -8.19
C ASN A 54 1.85 -7.67 -8.41
N GLY A 55 1.13 -8.13 -7.38
CA GLY A 55 0.39 -9.40 -7.43
C GLY A 55 1.25 -10.66 -7.27
N GLN A 56 2.55 -10.52 -7.01
CA GLN A 56 3.45 -11.64 -6.74
C GLN A 56 3.67 -11.83 -5.24
N THR A 57 3.77 -13.09 -4.81
CA THR A 57 4.11 -13.44 -3.43
C THR A 57 5.55 -13.09 -3.12
N MET A 58 5.75 -12.52 -1.93
CA MET A 58 7.04 -12.06 -1.43
C MET A 58 7.89 -13.26 -1.01
N THR A 59 8.55 -13.84 -2.00
CA THR A 59 9.57 -14.88 -1.85
C THR A 59 10.95 -14.26 -2.08
N ASP A 60 12.02 -14.96 -1.71
CA ASP A 60 13.42 -14.49 -1.81
C ASP A 60 13.83 -14.04 -3.24
N HIS A 61 13.01 -14.33 -4.25
CA HIS A 61 13.24 -14.02 -5.65
C HIS A 61 12.35 -12.89 -6.22
N ILE A 62 11.64 -12.09 -5.40
CA ILE A 62 10.98 -10.91 -5.96
C ILE A 62 12.03 -9.98 -6.56
N VAL A 63 12.06 -9.92 -7.88
CA VAL A 63 12.80 -8.92 -8.64
C VAL A 63 11.85 -7.77 -8.92
N LEU A 64 11.97 -6.68 -8.14
CA LEU A 64 11.36 -5.41 -8.52
C LEU A 64 12.09 -4.86 -9.75
N GLY A 65 11.58 -5.21 -10.93
CA GLY A 65 12.13 -4.80 -12.21
C GLY A 65 12.06 -3.28 -12.35
N GLU A 66 13.21 -2.62 -12.47
CA GLU A 66 13.27 -1.17 -12.74
C GLU A 66 12.58 -0.85 -14.07
N ALA A 67 12.63 -1.78 -15.02
CA ALA A 67 11.93 -1.67 -16.31
C ALA A 67 10.40 -1.64 -16.15
N ASP A 68 9.82 -2.48 -15.28
CA ASP A 68 8.37 -2.49 -15.03
C ASP A 68 7.89 -1.18 -14.40
N ILE A 69 8.69 -0.61 -13.50
CA ILE A 69 8.36 0.67 -12.85
C ILE A 69 8.56 1.83 -13.82
N ALA A 70 9.60 1.78 -14.66
CA ALA A 70 9.84 2.77 -15.69
C ALA A 70 8.71 2.79 -16.73
N GLU A 71 8.15 1.63 -17.07
CA GLU A 71 7.03 1.50 -18.00
C GLU A 71 5.68 1.88 -17.35
N LYS A 72 5.35 1.32 -16.19
CA LYS A 72 4.03 1.48 -15.56
C LYS A 72 3.92 2.74 -14.71
N ARG A 73 5.05 3.33 -14.29
CA ARG A 73 5.17 4.47 -13.35
C ARG A 73 4.51 4.26 -11.98
N HIS A 74 4.04 3.05 -11.70
CA HIS A 74 3.44 2.70 -10.43
C HIS A 74 3.74 1.26 -10.02
N LEU A 75 3.62 1.04 -8.72
CA LEU A 75 3.72 -0.25 -8.06
C LEU A 75 2.44 -0.50 -7.27
N CYS A 76 1.92 -1.73 -7.31
CA CYS A 76 0.77 -2.11 -6.50
C CYS A 76 1.22 -3.04 -5.36
N VAL A 77 1.00 -2.62 -4.11
CA VAL A 77 1.25 -3.44 -2.93
C VAL A 77 -0.08 -3.84 -2.32
N HIS A 78 -0.25 -5.14 -2.04
CA HIS A 78 -1.39 -5.63 -1.27
C HIS A 78 -1.00 -5.62 0.19
N VAL A 79 -1.74 -4.88 1.00
CA VAL A 79 -1.41 -4.64 2.40
C VAL A 79 -2.61 -5.03 3.24
N GLN A 80 -2.38 -5.86 4.25
CA GLN A 80 -3.38 -6.33 5.18
C GLN A 80 -3.36 -5.51 6.47
N THR A 81 -4.52 -5.01 6.87
CA THR A 81 -4.74 -4.32 8.14
C THR A 81 -4.93 -5.29 9.31
N HIS A 82 -4.96 -4.74 10.53
CA HIS A 82 -5.08 -5.52 11.77
C HIS A 82 -6.39 -6.33 11.87
N ASP A 83 -7.45 -5.88 11.20
CA ASP A 83 -8.76 -6.54 11.09
C ASP A 83 -8.77 -7.69 10.07
N GLY A 84 -7.66 -7.90 9.35
CA GLY A 84 -7.49 -8.94 8.34
C GLY A 84 -7.92 -8.52 6.93
N GLN A 85 -8.47 -7.32 6.74
CA GLN A 85 -8.85 -6.81 5.42
C GLN A 85 -7.61 -6.52 4.58
N VAL A 86 -7.63 -6.93 3.31
CA VAL A 86 -6.54 -6.64 2.36
C VAL A 86 -6.97 -5.50 1.44
N MET A 87 -6.12 -4.48 1.31
CA MET A 87 -6.32 -3.35 0.40
C MET A 87 -5.17 -3.24 -0.61
N LYS A 88 -5.50 -2.76 -1.81
CA LYS A 88 -4.51 -2.41 -2.84
C LYS A 88 -4.00 -0.99 -2.61
N LEU A 89 -2.69 -0.85 -2.49
CA LEU A 89 -1.99 0.42 -2.37
C LEU A 89 -1.16 0.66 -3.64
N TYR A 90 -1.49 1.70 -4.39
CA TYR A 90 -0.79 2.14 -5.58
C TYR A 90 0.23 3.23 -5.24
N LEU A 91 1.50 2.88 -5.32
CA LEU A 91 2.61 3.82 -5.20
C LEU A 91 2.95 4.37 -6.58
N TRP A 92 3.02 5.69 -6.72
CA TRP A 92 3.27 6.38 -7.98
C TRP A 92 4.62 7.12 -7.93
N ASP A 93 5.27 7.23 -9.08
CA ASP A 93 6.44 8.07 -9.30
C ASP A 93 7.50 7.92 -8.19
N LYS A 94 7.78 9.01 -7.46
CA LYS A 94 8.78 9.05 -6.38
C LYS A 94 8.49 8.02 -5.29
N ALA A 95 7.23 7.84 -4.89
CA ALA A 95 6.88 6.87 -3.83
C ALA A 95 7.16 5.43 -4.30
N ALA A 96 6.96 5.13 -5.58
CA ALA A 96 7.33 3.84 -6.16
C ALA A 96 8.85 3.66 -6.20
N SER A 97 9.60 4.67 -6.66
CA SER A 97 11.07 4.62 -6.67
C SER A 97 11.67 4.48 -5.27
N ASP A 98 11.20 5.26 -4.31
CA ASP A 98 11.64 5.22 -2.91
C ASP A 98 11.38 3.83 -2.31
N PHE A 99 10.18 3.27 -2.54
CA PHE A 99 9.85 1.90 -2.11
C PHE A 99 10.83 0.90 -2.71
N CYS A 100 11.08 0.94 -4.02
CA CYS A 100 11.90 -0.07 -4.69
C CYS A 100 13.37 0.01 -4.27
N GLN A 101 13.91 1.23 -4.14
CA GLN A 101 15.25 1.41 -3.62
C GLN A 101 15.36 0.84 -2.20
N LYS A 102 14.38 1.16 -1.34
CA LYS A 102 14.38 0.69 0.05
C LYS A 102 14.25 -0.82 0.13
N PHE A 103 13.31 -1.40 -0.60
CA PHE A 103 13.07 -2.84 -0.69
C PHE A 103 14.33 -3.60 -1.11
N LYS A 104 15.06 -3.11 -2.14
CA LYS A 104 16.31 -3.74 -2.59
C LYS A 104 17.45 -3.64 -1.58
N SER A 105 17.50 -2.54 -0.83
CA SER A 105 18.48 -2.35 0.23
C SER A 105 18.14 -3.10 1.52
N TYR A 106 16.90 -3.58 1.63
CA TYR A 106 16.40 -4.30 2.78
C TYR A 106 17.04 -5.69 2.80
N GLY A 107 17.84 -6.00 3.82
CA GLY A 107 18.61 -7.26 3.90
C GLY A 107 17.75 -8.52 4.05
N SER A 108 16.44 -8.36 4.18
CA SER A 108 15.42 -9.40 4.23
C SER A 108 14.16 -8.90 3.52
N ILE A 109 13.15 -9.74 3.40
CA ILE A 109 11.83 -9.31 2.91
C ILE A 109 11.14 -8.50 4.02
N PRO A 110 10.80 -7.21 3.80
CA PRO A 110 10.06 -6.44 4.80
C PRO A 110 8.65 -7.00 4.97
N SER A 111 8.17 -7.04 6.22
CA SER A 111 6.85 -7.58 6.56
C SER A 111 5.80 -6.47 6.64
N VAL A 112 6.17 -5.30 7.15
CA VAL A 112 5.26 -4.18 7.39
C VAL A 112 5.57 -3.04 6.44
N LEU A 113 4.52 -2.44 5.89
CA LEU A 113 4.59 -1.20 5.12
C LEU A 113 3.75 -0.14 5.81
N LEU A 114 4.33 1.04 6.01
CA LEU A 114 3.63 2.26 6.38
C LEU A 114 3.82 3.30 5.29
N VAL A 115 2.71 3.89 4.83
CA VAL A 115 2.72 4.97 3.85
C VAL A 115 1.89 6.13 4.35
N THR A 116 2.48 7.32 4.29
CA THR A 116 1.82 8.57 4.69
C THR A 116 1.14 9.26 3.52
N THR A 117 0.18 10.12 3.83
CA THR A 117 -0.56 10.96 2.88
C THR A 117 -1.14 10.18 1.69
N VAL A 118 -1.81 9.06 1.96
CA VAL A 118 -2.53 8.27 0.95
C VAL A 118 -3.96 8.78 0.76
N ASN A 119 -4.50 8.50 -0.43
CA ASN A 119 -5.82 8.93 -0.84
C ASN A 119 -6.69 7.70 -1.18
N PRO A 120 -7.84 7.49 -0.50
CA PRO A 120 -8.76 6.41 -0.83
C PRO A 120 -9.54 6.71 -2.12
N LYS A 121 -9.51 5.77 -3.05
CA LYS A 121 -10.14 5.86 -4.38
C LYS A 121 -10.78 4.56 -4.80
N HIS A 122 -11.82 4.65 -5.62
CA HIS A 122 -12.28 3.50 -6.38
C HIS A 122 -11.37 3.31 -7.59
N LEU A 123 -10.71 2.15 -7.67
CA LEU A 123 -9.95 1.74 -8.84
C LEU A 123 -10.39 0.34 -9.26
N GLY A 124 -10.82 0.21 -10.52
CA GLY A 124 -11.37 -1.05 -11.02
C GLY A 124 -12.61 -1.52 -10.25
N GLY A 125 -13.41 -0.59 -9.71
CA GLY A 125 -14.61 -0.89 -8.91
C GLY A 125 -14.34 -1.33 -7.47
N THR A 126 -13.08 -1.40 -7.03
CA THR A 126 -12.71 -1.76 -5.65
C THR A 126 -12.07 -0.57 -4.94
N LEU A 127 -12.28 -0.48 -3.62
CA LEU A 127 -11.57 0.47 -2.77
C LEU A 127 -10.06 0.18 -2.80
N ALA A 128 -9.29 1.20 -3.15
CA ALA A 128 -7.84 1.19 -3.19
C ALA A 128 -7.30 2.47 -2.54
N LEU A 129 -6.03 2.44 -2.15
CA LEU A 129 -5.30 3.60 -1.68
C LEU A 129 -4.30 4.01 -2.76
N THR A 130 -4.16 5.30 -3.01
CA THR A 130 -3.15 5.85 -3.94
C THR A 130 -2.22 6.79 -3.18
N SER A 131 -0.92 6.62 -3.38
CA SER A 131 0.06 7.59 -2.91
C SER A 131 -0.12 8.96 -3.58
N MET A 132 0.35 10.00 -2.89
CA MET A 132 0.41 11.37 -3.37
C MET A 132 1.88 11.78 -3.51
N SER A 133 2.15 12.95 -4.13
CA SER A 133 3.52 13.46 -4.28
C SER A 133 4.25 13.69 -2.95
N SER A 134 3.50 13.90 -1.86
CA SER A 134 4.02 14.05 -0.49
C SER A 134 4.18 12.73 0.28
N SER A 135 3.77 11.60 -0.31
CA SER A 135 3.78 10.32 0.39
C SER A 135 5.20 9.88 0.72
N ARG A 136 5.36 9.43 1.96
CA ARG A 136 6.60 8.80 2.45
C ARG A 136 6.36 7.34 2.75
N VAL A 137 7.37 6.52 2.47
CA VAL A 137 7.33 5.06 2.61
C VAL A 137 8.27 4.61 3.73
N PHE A 138 7.75 3.80 4.64
CA PHE A 138 8.44 3.21 5.77
C PHE A 138 8.16 1.70 5.83
N MET A 139 9.13 0.93 6.30
CA MET A 139 9.17 -0.52 6.36
C MET A 139 9.60 -0.95 7.77
N ASP A 140 8.91 -1.94 8.34
CA ASP A 140 9.23 -2.58 9.62
C ASP A 140 9.70 -1.60 10.72
N ALA A 141 11.01 -1.51 11.01
CA ALA A 141 11.55 -0.77 12.14
C ALA A 141 11.94 0.68 11.82
N ASP A 142 11.59 1.21 10.65
CA ASP A 142 11.95 2.57 10.23
C ASP A 142 11.39 3.67 11.16
N VAL A 143 10.16 3.49 11.65
CA VAL A 143 9.46 4.42 12.54
C VAL A 143 8.72 3.64 13.62
N GLN A 144 8.48 4.29 14.76
CA GLN A 144 7.86 3.63 15.91
C GLN A 144 6.54 2.92 15.57
N PRO A 145 5.60 3.50 14.80
CA PRO A 145 4.34 2.80 14.52
C PRO A 145 4.47 1.57 13.62
N SER A 146 5.42 1.56 12.67
CA SER A 146 5.64 0.36 11.85
C SER A 146 6.32 -0.74 12.68
N LYS A 147 7.16 -0.35 13.65
CA LYS A 147 7.77 -1.27 14.62
C LYS A 147 6.72 -1.87 15.55
N ASP A 148 5.85 -1.05 16.12
CA ASP A 148 4.74 -1.49 16.98
C ASP A 148 3.83 -2.48 16.22
N TYR A 149 3.55 -2.18 14.95
CA TYR A 149 2.77 -3.07 14.09
C TYR A 149 3.50 -4.41 13.85
N LEU A 150 4.81 -4.39 13.63
CA LEU A 150 5.60 -5.60 13.43
C LEU A 150 5.60 -6.49 14.70
N GLU A 151 5.76 -5.90 15.88
CA GLU A 151 5.69 -6.62 17.15
C GLU A 151 4.30 -7.24 17.38
N TRP A 152 3.24 -6.49 17.06
CA TRP A 152 1.88 -7.02 17.05
C TRP A 152 1.72 -8.17 16.06
N LEU A 153 2.26 -8.04 14.84
CA LEU A 153 2.14 -9.05 13.79
C LEU A 153 2.79 -10.38 14.20
N VAL A 154 3.98 -10.32 14.79
CA VAL A 154 4.70 -11.49 15.33
C VAL A 154 3.88 -12.18 16.42
N SER A 155 3.18 -11.40 17.25
CA SER A 155 2.34 -11.90 18.34
C SER A 155 0.97 -12.43 17.87
N ASN A 156 0.54 -12.13 16.65
CA ASN A 156 -0.79 -12.44 16.11
C ASN A 156 -0.70 -13.18 14.76
N SER A 157 0.12 -14.23 14.71
CA SER A 157 0.42 -14.98 13.48
C SER A 157 -0.81 -15.60 12.80
N GLU A 158 -1.87 -15.94 13.55
CA GLU A 158 -3.13 -16.42 12.99
C GLU A 158 -3.82 -15.39 12.10
N ILE A 159 -3.80 -14.11 12.49
CA ILE A 159 -4.37 -13.02 11.71
C ILE A 159 -3.45 -12.74 10.52
N ALA A 160 -2.14 -12.76 10.75
CA ALA A 160 -1.13 -12.62 9.70
C ALA A 160 -1.26 -13.72 8.63
N ASN A 161 -1.72 -14.92 8.95
CA ASN A 161 -1.82 -16.02 7.98
C ASN A 161 -3.16 -16.04 7.21
N ARG A 162 -4.13 -15.21 7.59
CA ARG A 162 -5.39 -15.07 6.83
C ARG A 162 -5.08 -14.32 5.54
N VAL A 163 -5.22 -14.97 4.39
CA VAL A 163 -5.22 -14.28 3.08
C VAL A 163 -6.66 -14.25 2.59
N ALA A 164 -7.22 -13.05 2.39
CA ALA A 164 -8.53 -12.92 1.76
C ALA A 164 -8.41 -13.31 0.28
N ALA A 165 -8.97 -14.48 -0.09
CA ALA A 165 -8.89 -15.05 -1.43
C ALA A 165 -9.50 -14.14 -2.52
N GLU A 166 -10.47 -13.29 -2.18
CA GLU A 166 -11.20 -12.44 -3.13
C GLU A 166 -10.37 -11.33 -3.78
N VAL A 167 -9.25 -10.90 -3.18
CA VAL A 167 -8.46 -9.78 -3.73
C VAL A 167 -7.26 -10.27 -4.55
N VAL A 168 -6.84 -11.52 -4.35
CA VAL A 168 -5.60 -12.08 -4.91
C VAL A 168 -5.78 -12.65 -6.32
N THR A 169 -6.99 -13.09 -6.68
CA THR A 169 -7.25 -13.56 -8.04
C THR A 169 -7.57 -12.38 -8.95
N LYS A 170 -6.60 -12.01 -9.78
CA LYS A 170 -6.89 -11.28 -11.02
C LYS A 170 -7.91 -12.13 -11.79
N PRO A 171 -9.08 -11.61 -12.19
CA PRO A 171 -9.96 -12.33 -13.10
C PRO A 171 -9.14 -12.68 -14.34
N GLU A 172 -9.02 -13.97 -14.68
CA GLU A 172 -8.43 -14.36 -15.94
C GLU A 172 -9.24 -13.73 -17.07
N ALA A 173 -8.53 -13.19 -18.06
CA ALA A 173 -9.18 -12.70 -19.27
C ALA A 173 -9.69 -13.92 -20.03
N VAL A 174 -10.96 -14.26 -19.81
CA VAL A 174 -11.65 -15.31 -20.54
C VAL A 174 -12.22 -14.74 -21.83
N THR A 175 -12.05 -15.47 -22.91
CA THR A 175 -12.69 -15.18 -24.19
C THR A 175 -14.19 -15.44 -24.10
N LEU A 176 -14.96 -14.81 -25.00
CA LEU A 176 -16.41 -15.05 -25.09
C LEU A 176 -16.73 -16.54 -25.32
N GLU A 177 -15.86 -17.24 -26.06
CA GLU A 177 -16.01 -18.67 -26.37
C GLU A 177 -15.80 -19.58 -25.15
N GLU A 178 -14.84 -19.25 -24.28
CA GLU A 178 -14.60 -19.97 -23.02
C GLU A 178 -15.77 -19.79 -22.04
N LEU A 179 -16.34 -18.57 -21.96
CA LEU A 179 -17.55 -18.28 -21.20
C LEU A 179 -18.75 -19.11 -21.70
N PHE A 180 -18.96 -19.16 -23.02
CA PHE A 180 -20.05 -19.97 -23.61
C PHE A 180 -19.85 -21.47 -23.35
N SER A 181 -18.62 -21.95 -23.33
CA SER A 181 -18.29 -23.35 -23.07
C SER A 181 -18.54 -23.72 -21.60
N TYR A 182 -18.21 -22.82 -20.66
CA TYR A 182 -18.44 -23.00 -19.23
C TYR A 182 -19.94 -23.08 -18.89
N ILE A 183 -20.75 -22.15 -19.40
CA ILE A 183 -22.21 -22.13 -19.17
C ILE A 183 -22.87 -23.42 -19.70
N LYS A 184 -22.40 -23.93 -20.84
CA LYS A 184 -22.91 -25.19 -21.40
C LYS A 184 -22.56 -26.42 -20.54
N GLN A 185 -21.42 -26.41 -19.86
CA GLN A 185 -21.00 -27.51 -18.98
C GLN A 185 -21.82 -27.56 -17.67
N GLU A 186 -22.18 -26.41 -17.09
CA GLU A 186 -23.06 -26.37 -15.90
C GLU A 186 -24.46 -26.89 -16.21
N THR A 187 -24.99 -26.64 -17.41
CA THR A 187 -26.30 -27.16 -17.82
C THR A 187 -26.31 -28.67 -18.14
N SER A 188 -25.16 -29.35 -18.09
CA SER A 188 -25.04 -30.80 -18.34
C SER A 188 -24.93 -31.65 -17.08
N LYS A 189 -25.08 -31.08 -15.88
CA LYS A 189 -25.26 -31.87 -14.65
C LYS A 189 -26.75 -31.95 -14.28
N VAL A 190 -27.44 -32.92 -14.88
CA VAL A 190 -28.65 -33.56 -14.36
C VAL A 190 -28.41 -35.07 -14.35
#